data_AF-A0A9X6U4U3-F1
#
_entry.id   AF-A0A9X6U4U3-F1
#
_cell.length_a   1.000
_cell.length_b   1.000
_cell.length_c   1.000
_cell.angle_alpha   90.00
_cell.angle_beta   90.00
_cell.angle_gamma   90.00
#
_symmetry.space_group_name_H-M   'P 1'
#
loop_
_entity.id
_entity.type
_entity.pdbx_description
1 polymer ?
#
loop_
_entity_poly.entity_id
_entity_poly.type
_entity_poly.pdbx_seq_one_letter_code
_entity_poly.pdbx_strand_id
1 'polypeptide(L)' 'MKKRILKKKVMRIIHHLSRYTSVPVKTVKEECYEDVENHVKRFEEDLLYVYFDCKSLELMGKYESGWFWKSIGDENWK' A
#
# COMPACT_ATOMS: atom_id res chain seq x y z
N MET A 1 -2.50 -22.18 -3.21
CA MET A 1 -3.67 -21.43 -2.69
C MET A 1 -4.76 -21.36 -3.77
N LYS A 2 -6.06 -21.57 -3.46
CA LYS A 2 -7.12 -21.41 -4.48
C LYS A 2 -7.13 -19.97 -5.01
N LYS A 3 -7.29 -19.78 -6.34
CA LYS A 3 -7.29 -18.45 -7.01
C LYS A 3 -8.21 -17.42 -6.34
N ARG A 4 -9.40 -17.85 -5.90
CA ARG A 4 -10.36 -17.01 -5.16
C ARG A 4 -9.83 -16.53 -3.81
N ILE A 5 -9.11 -17.39 -3.08
CA ILE A 5 -8.55 -17.06 -1.76
C ILE A 5 -7.38 -16.09 -1.92
N LEU A 6 -6.51 -16.32 -2.91
CA LEU A 6 -5.40 -15.43 -3.25
C LEU A 6 -5.91 -14.02 -3.55
N LYS A 7 -6.86 -13.89 -4.49
CA LYS A 7 -7.46 -12.60 -4.83
C LYS A 7 -8.08 -11.89 -3.62
N LYS A 8 -8.73 -12.64 -2.72
CA LYS A 8 -9.32 -12.08 -1.49
C LYS A 8 -8.24 -11.54 -0.54
N LYS A 9 -7.12 -12.25 -0.38
CA LYS A 9 -5.97 -11.80 0.44
C LYS A 9 -5.32 -10.55 -0.15
N VAL A 10 -5.01 -10.58 -1.45
CA VAL A 10 -4.40 -9.43 -2.17
C VAL A 10 -5.27 -8.19 -2.04
N MET A 11 -6.57 -8.30 -2.35
CA MET A 11 -7.47 -7.15 -2.26
C MET A 11 -7.62 -6.61 -0.83
N ARG A 12 -7.51 -7.45 0.20
CA ARG A 12 -7.54 -6.98 1.60
C ARG A 12 -6.36 -6.07 1.89
N ILE A 13 -5.17 -6.41 1.40
CA ILE A 13 -3.94 -5.61 1.57
C ILE A 13 -4.04 -4.32 0.76
N ILE A 14 -4.51 -4.39 -0.49
CA ILE A 14 -4.73 -3.20 -1.34
C ILE A 14 -5.70 -2.20 -0.69
N HIS A 15 -6.82 -2.67 -0.12
CA HIS A 15 -7.73 -1.80 0.63
C HIS A 15 -7.09 -1.21 1.88
N HIS A 16 -6.21 -1.97 2.55
CA HIS A 16 -5.50 -1.47 3.73
C HIS A 16 -4.51 -0.37 3.36
N LEU A 17 -3.69 -0.57 2.32
CA LEU A 17 -2.80 0.45 1.75
C LEU A 17 -3.58 1.71 1.40
N SER A 18 -4.66 1.58 0.62
CA SER A 18 -5.50 2.71 0.21
C SER A 18 -6.05 3.50 1.39
N ARG A 19 -6.54 2.82 2.43
CA ARG A 19 -7.04 3.50 3.62
C ARG A 19 -5.93 4.20 4.41
N TYR A 20 -4.75 3.59 4.49
CA TYR A 20 -3.61 4.12 5.22
C TYR A 20 -3.00 5.34 4.53
N THR A 21 -2.82 5.27 3.22
CA THR A 21 -2.19 6.33 2.41
C THR A 21 -3.18 7.41 1.96
N SER A 22 -4.50 7.18 2.10
CA SER A 22 -5.56 8.01 1.52
C SER A 22 -5.56 8.06 -0.02
N VAL A 23 -4.77 7.22 -0.70
CA VAL A 23 -4.77 7.10 -2.16
C VAL A 23 -5.96 6.24 -2.61
N PRO A 24 -6.69 6.58 -3.69
CA PRO A 24 -7.81 5.79 -4.18
C PRO A 24 -7.46 4.32 -4.45
N VAL A 25 -8.36 3.41 -4.07
CA VAL A 25 -8.17 1.94 -4.23
C VAL A 25 -7.81 1.56 -5.67
N LYS A 26 -8.41 2.21 -6.67
CA LYS A 26 -8.13 1.94 -8.09
C LYS A 26 -6.64 2.16 -8.39
N THR A 27 -6.11 3.30 -7.98
CA THR A 27 -4.70 3.67 -8.16
C THR A 27 -3.76 2.73 -7.41
N VAL A 28 -4.03 2.47 -6.12
CA VAL A 28 -3.22 1.53 -5.33
C VAL A 28 -3.22 0.13 -5.96
N LYS A 29 -4.36 -0.32 -6.49
CA LYS A 29 -4.46 -1.59 -7.18
C LYS A 29 -3.62 -1.61 -8.47
N GLU A 30 -3.68 -0.55 -9.28
CA GLU A 30 -2.91 -0.45 -10.52
C GLU A 30 -1.39 -0.49 -10.24
N GLU A 31 -0.93 0.09 -9.13
CA GLU A 31 0.49 0.11 -8.78
C GLU A 31 0.99 -1.12 -8.03
N CYS A 32 0.18 -1.71 -7.14
CA CYS A 32 0.68 -2.64 -6.13
C CYS A 32 0.17 -4.08 -6.30
N TYR A 33 -0.77 -4.35 -7.22
CA TYR A 33 -1.44 -5.65 -7.28
C TYR A 33 -0.48 -6.80 -7.55
N GLU A 34 0.44 -6.65 -8.50
CA GLU A 34 1.38 -7.72 -8.88
C GLU A 34 2.35 -8.06 -7.74
N ASP A 35 2.97 -7.06 -7.13
CA ASP A 35 3.89 -7.24 -6.00
C ASP A 35 3.21 -7.92 -4.81
N VAL A 36 2.04 -7.41 -4.42
CA VAL A 36 1.26 -7.96 -3.30
C VAL A 36 0.83 -9.40 -3.62
N GLU A 37 0.43 -9.68 -4.87
CA GLU A 37 0.09 -11.04 -5.28
C GLU A 37 1.32 -11.97 -5.19
N ASN A 38 2.51 -11.51 -5.56
CA ASN A 38 3.74 -12.26 -5.48
C ASN A 38 4.15 -12.55 -4.04
N HIS A 39 4.12 -11.57 -3.14
CA HIS A 39 4.40 -11.78 -1.71
C HIS A 39 3.41 -12.76 -1.07
N VAL A 40 2.11 -12.61 -1.34
CA VAL A 40 1.07 -13.52 -0.81
C VAL A 40 1.22 -14.95 -1.36
N LYS A 41 1.67 -15.11 -2.61
CA LYS A 41 1.95 -16.44 -3.20
C LYS A 41 3.14 -17.13 -2.54
N ARG A 42 4.19 -16.38 -2.20
CA ARG A 42 5.42 -16.90 -1.59
C ARG A 42 5.32 -17.16 -0.09
N PHE A 43 4.21 -16.75 0.56
CA PHE A 43 4.01 -16.84 2.01
C PHE A 43 5.08 -16.08 2.81
N GLU A 44 5.60 -14.99 2.25
CA GLU A 44 6.61 -14.14 2.88
C GLU A 44 5.92 -13.03 3.70
N GLU A 45 5.30 -13.38 4.84
CA GLU A 45 4.56 -12.40 5.64
C GLU A 45 5.46 -11.28 6.19
N ASP A 46 6.69 -11.58 6.60
CA ASP A 46 7.64 -10.57 7.09
C ASP A 46 8.02 -9.55 6.01
N LEU A 47 8.25 -10.02 4.78
CA LEU A 47 8.58 -9.15 3.64
C LEU A 47 7.37 -8.32 3.21
N LEU A 48 6.15 -8.80 3.45
CA LEU A 48 4.94 -8.04 3.16
C LEU A 48 4.82 -6.80 4.05
N TYR A 49 5.25 -6.86 5.31
CA TYR A 49 5.26 -5.68 6.20
C TYR A 49 6.28 -4.65 5.73
N VAL A 50 7.49 -5.07 5.40
CA VAL A 50 8.53 -4.17 4.85
C VAL A 50 8.05 -3.52 3.54
N TYR A 51 7.47 -4.31 2.64
CA TYR A 51 6.85 -3.80 1.42
C TYR A 51 5.78 -2.74 1.74
N PHE A 52 4.92 -3.02 2.73
CA PHE A 52 3.84 -2.12 3.11
C PHE A 52 4.37 -0.76 3.59
N ASP A 53 5.39 -0.74 4.44
CA ASP A 53 5.98 0.50 4.95
C ASP A 53 6.61 1.33 3.83
N CYS A 54 7.48 0.71 3.02
CA CYS A 54 8.14 1.38 1.91
C CYS A 54 7.12 1.92 0.89
N LYS A 55 6.17 1.08 0.47
CA LYS A 55 5.20 1.45 -0.56
C LYS A 55 4.20 2.48 -0.07
N SER A 56 3.86 2.48 1.21
CA SER A 56 2.99 3.50 1.81
C SER A 56 3.62 4.89 1.73
N LEU A 57 4.91 5.02 2.07
CA LEU A 57 5.64 6.28 1.96
C LEU A 57 5.75 6.75 0.50
N GLU A 58 6.07 5.84 -0.42
CA GLU A 58 6.15 6.15 -1.85
C GLU A 58 4.82 6.68 -2.40
N LEU A 59 3.71 5.99 -2.10
CA LEU A 59 2.37 6.40 -2.52
C LEU A 59 1.97 7.75 -1.92
N MET A 60 2.20 7.96 -0.62
CA MET A 60 1.87 9.23 0.04
C MET A 60 2.69 10.40 -0.51
N GLY A 61 3.98 10.19 -0.81
CA GLY A 61 4.83 11.21 -1.42
C GLY A 61 4.43 11.50 -2.87
N LYS A 62 4.26 10.47 -3.70
CA LYS A 62 3.92 10.60 -5.12
C LYS A 62 2.57 11.26 -5.36
N TYR A 63 1.58 10.97 -4.52
CA TYR A 63 0.21 11.48 -4.65
C TYR A 63 -0.11 12.60 -3.67
N GLU A 64 0.89 13.14 -2.96
CA GLU A 64 0.73 14.25 -2.02
C GLU A 64 -0.44 14.02 -1.05
N SER A 65 -0.44 12.84 -0.42
CA SER A 65 -1.61 12.31 0.30
C SER A 65 -1.25 11.72 1.66
N GLY A 66 -2.29 11.41 2.44
CA GLY A 66 -2.14 10.76 3.73
C GLY A 66 -1.56 11.66 4.81
N TRP A 67 -1.13 11.04 5.90
CA TRP A 67 -0.57 11.74 7.06
C TRP A 67 0.86 12.24 6.81
N PHE A 68 1.63 11.50 6.02
CA PHE A 68 3.04 11.81 5.73
C PHE A 68 3.18 13.15 5.00
N TRP A 69 2.38 13.38 3.95
CA TRP A 69 2.40 14.64 3.22
C TRP A 69 1.96 15.83 4.09
N LYS A 70 0.93 15.62 4.94
CA LYS A 70 0.46 16.63 5.89
C LYS A 70 1.55 17.05 6.88
N SER A 71 2.31 16.09 7.40
CA SER A 71 3.41 16.38 8.35
C SER A 71 4.56 17.17 7.72
N ILE A 72 4.88 16.96 6.44
CA ILE A 72 5.91 17.73 5.73
C ILE A 72 5.43 19.16 5.45
N GLY A 73 4.14 19.34 5.14
CA GLY A 73 3.54 20.66 4.94
C GLY A 73 3.57 21.53 6.21
N ASP A 74 3.37 20.92 7.39
CA ASP A 74 3.34 21.61 8.67
C ASP A 74 4.73 22.11 9.13
N GLU A 75 5.82 21.47 8.72
CA GLU A 75 7.19 21.92 9.06
C GLU A 75 7.64 23.16 8.26
N ASN A 76 7.01 23.47 7.13
CA ASN A 76 7.34 24.67 6.34
C ASN A 76 6.73 25.96 6.89
N TRP A 77 6.12 25.95 8.08
CA TRP A 77 5.45 27.10 8.70
C TRP A 77 5.96 27.47 10.12
N LYS A 78 7.15 27.00 10.52
CA LYS A 78 7.81 27.43 11.77
C LYS A 78 9.17 28.06 11.53
#